data_AF-A0A951X4S7-F1
#
_entry.id   AF-A0A951X4S7-F1
#
_cell.length_a   1.000
_cell.length_b   1.000
_cell.length_c   1.000
_cell.angle_alpha   90.00
_cell.angle_beta   90.00
_cell.angle_gamma   90.00
#
_symmetry.space_group_name_H-M   'P 1'
#
loop_
_entity.id
_entity.type
_entity.pdbx_description
1 polymer ?
#
loop_
_entity_poly.entity_id
_entity_poly.type
_entity_poly.pdbx_seq_one_letter_code
_entity_poly.pdbx_strand_id
1 'polypeptide(L)'
;QDIQLESIGFTQAAAVSEGTVDAAVDYGVNGPVVLAQAGIATTEIRLDDYLVIPANGLVTNETTIAQQPDLVKKMVRATLRAIRYTLDHPDEAFEIALQYVPEAGGENEAANRAVFDASLPYWTYAPGAQPGATRPEDWQTAAEFMQRIGLVDTLVAADTLYTNEFLAE
;
A
#
# COMPACT_ATOMS: atom_id res chain seq x y z
N GLN A 1 27.80 10.13 11.37
CA GLN A 1 26.54 9.83 10.66
C GLN A 1 26.71 8.39 10.23
N ASP A 2 25.96 7.48 10.83
CA ASP A 2 26.28 6.04 10.76
C ASP A 2 25.47 5.33 9.66
N ILE A 3 24.72 6.09 8.87
CA ILE A 3 23.88 5.62 7.75
C ILE A 3 24.11 6.54 6.56
N GLN A 4 24.36 5.96 5.39
CA GLN A 4 24.41 6.65 4.10
C GLN A 4 23.12 6.33 3.33
N LEU A 5 22.41 7.37 2.89
CA LEU A 5 21.15 7.22 2.15
C LEU A 5 21.44 7.23 0.65
N GLU A 6 20.98 6.20 -0.04
CA GLU A 6 21.09 6.07 -1.50
C GLU A 6 19.69 6.01 -2.13
N SER A 7 19.51 6.73 -3.24
CA SER A 7 18.27 6.71 -4.01
C SER A 7 18.33 5.63 -5.09
N ILE A 8 17.64 4.52 -4.87
CA ILE A 8 17.65 3.33 -5.74
C ILE A 8 16.36 3.13 -6.57
N GLY A 9 15.40 4.05 -6.49
CA GLY A 9 14.15 3.93 -7.27
C GLY A 9 13.33 2.70 -6.89
N PHE A 10 12.96 1.88 -7.89
CA PHE A 10 12.13 0.67 -7.74
C PHE A 10 12.95 -0.63 -7.81
N THR A 11 14.27 -0.57 -7.56
CA THR A 11 15.17 -1.72 -7.66
C THR A 11 15.63 -2.25 -6.30
N GLN A 12 14.84 -2.06 -5.23
CA GLN A 12 15.17 -2.45 -3.86
C GLN A 12 15.68 -3.89 -3.74
N ALA A 13 14.91 -4.87 -4.25
CA ALA A 13 15.29 -6.28 -4.22
C ALA A 13 16.61 -6.54 -4.95
N ALA A 14 16.80 -5.96 -6.14
CA ALA A 14 18.04 -6.10 -6.90
C ALA A 14 19.23 -5.44 -6.19
N ALA A 15 19.06 -4.22 -5.67
CA ALA A 15 20.11 -3.47 -4.99
C ALA A 15 20.61 -4.20 -3.72
N VAL A 16 19.70 -4.82 -2.97
CA VAL A 16 20.05 -5.68 -1.83
C VAL A 16 20.73 -6.97 -2.30
N SER A 17 20.15 -7.65 -3.30
CA SER A 17 20.70 -8.92 -3.82
C SER A 17 22.11 -8.77 -4.41
N GLU A 18 22.40 -7.63 -5.04
CA GLU A 18 23.69 -7.34 -5.67
C GLU A 18 24.70 -6.73 -4.69
N GLY A 19 24.27 -6.41 -3.46
CA GLY A 19 25.12 -5.75 -2.46
C GLY A 19 25.45 -4.29 -2.79
N THR A 20 24.61 -3.63 -3.60
CA THR A 20 24.71 -2.19 -3.86
C THR A 20 24.33 -1.38 -2.61
N VAL A 21 23.41 -1.90 -1.80
CA VAL A 21 23.04 -1.36 -0.49
C VAL A 21 22.96 -2.49 0.54
N ASP A 22 23.27 -2.18 1.80
CA ASP A 22 23.17 -3.15 2.91
C ASP A 22 21.72 -3.41 3.35
N ALA A 23 20.81 -2.44 3.10
CA ALA A 23 19.39 -2.52 3.42
C ALA A 23 18.57 -1.60 2.51
N ALA A 24 17.29 -1.91 2.31
CA ALA A 24 16.35 -1.09 1.54
C ALA A 24 15.01 -0.97 2.27
N VAL A 25 14.34 0.18 2.11
CA VAL A 25 12.94 0.36 2.51
C VAL A 25 12.05 -0.08 1.35
N ASP A 26 11.20 -1.07 1.59
CA ASP A 26 10.34 -1.69 0.57
C ASP A 26 8.99 -2.09 1.19
N TYR A 27 8.04 -2.49 0.33
CA TYR A 27 6.82 -3.16 0.74
C TYR A 27 7.14 -4.59 1.19
N GLY A 28 6.62 -4.98 2.36
CA GLY A 28 6.77 -6.35 2.89
C GLY A 28 6.22 -7.44 1.95
N VAL A 29 5.29 -7.08 1.07
CA VAL A 29 4.70 -7.98 0.06
C VAL A 29 5.50 -8.09 -1.23
N ASN A 30 6.56 -7.27 -1.40
CA ASN A 30 7.33 -7.19 -2.63
C ASN A 30 8.77 -7.69 -2.44
N GLY A 31 9.71 -6.81 -2.07
CA GLY A 31 11.14 -7.15 -1.99
C GLY A 31 11.45 -8.42 -1.22
N PRO A 32 10.96 -8.60 0.02
CA PRO A 32 11.17 -9.84 0.77
C PRO A 32 10.65 -11.09 0.06
N VAL A 33 9.48 -11.00 -0.60
CA VAL A 33 8.87 -12.10 -1.34
C VAL A 33 9.71 -12.47 -2.56
N VAL A 34 10.15 -11.47 -3.34
CA VAL A 34 11.01 -11.67 -4.52
C VAL A 34 12.37 -12.26 -4.13
N LEU A 35 12.98 -11.75 -3.06
CA LEU A 35 14.26 -12.25 -2.55
C LEU A 35 14.14 -13.69 -2.02
N ALA A 36 13.05 -14.01 -1.32
CA ALA A 36 12.80 -15.37 -0.85
C ALA A 36 12.62 -16.37 -2.00
N GLN A 37 11.95 -15.99 -3.09
CA GLN A 37 11.85 -16.80 -4.30
C GLN A 37 13.22 -17.06 -4.96
N ALA A 38 14.15 -16.11 -4.84
CA ALA A 38 15.53 -16.26 -5.27
C ALA A 38 16.42 -17.03 -4.28
N GLY A 39 15.87 -17.53 -3.17
CA GLY A 39 16.62 -18.25 -2.12
C GLY A 39 17.47 -17.35 -1.23
N ILE A 40 17.22 -16.04 -1.22
CA ILE A 40 17.93 -15.06 -0.40
C ILE A 40 17.11 -14.79 0.86
N ALA A 41 17.65 -15.17 2.01
CA ALA A 41 17.02 -14.90 3.30
C ALA A 41 17.18 -13.41 3.66
N THR A 42 16.07 -12.77 4.06
CA THR A 42 16.04 -11.38 4.53
C THR A 42 15.77 -11.32 6.03
N THR A 43 16.23 -10.23 6.66
CA THR A 43 15.76 -9.82 7.99
C THR A 43 14.87 -8.60 7.79
N GLU A 44 13.62 -8.69 8.24
CA GLU A 44 12.63 -7.63 8.07
C GLU A 44 12.46 -6.84 9.37
N ILE A 45 12.57 -5.51 9.27
CA ILE A 45 12.15 -4.58 10.32
C ILE A 45 10.80 -4.02 9.90
N ARG A 46 9.72 -4.57 10.45
CA ARG A 46 8.35 -4.17 10.08
C ARG A 46 8.02 -2.81 10.66
N LEU A 47 7.71 -1.84 9.80
CA LEU A 47 7.35 -0.49 10.25
C LEU A 47 6.05 -0.48 11.07
N ASP A 48 5.13 -1.40 10.81
CA ASP A 48 3.87 -1.56 11.55
C ASP A 48 4.07 -1.79 13.05
N ASP A 49 5.21 -2.34 13.46
CA ASP A 49 5.53 -2.59 14.88
C ASP A 49 5.93 -1.30 15.63
N TYR A 50 6.24 -0.22 14.88
CA TYR A 50 6.80 1.02 15.43
C TYR A 50 6.00 2.27 15.05
N LEU A 51 5.23 2.23 13.97
CA LEU A 51 4.54 3.37 13.38
C LEU A 51 3.08 3.04 13.10
N VAL A 52 2.22 4.00 13.40
CA VAL A 52 0.83 4.01 12.94
C VAL A 52 0.73 5.13 11.91
N ILE A 53 0.57 4.74 10.64
CA ILE A 53 0.36 5.64 9.51
C ILE A 53 -0.84 5.16 8.69
N PRO A 54 -1.64 6.08 8.11
CA PRO A 54 -2.69 5.69 7.17
C PRO A 54 -2.12 4.84 6.04
N ALA A 55 -2.77 3.72 5.77
CA ALA A 55 -2.39 2.81 4.69
C ALA A 55 -2.68 3.42 3.31
N ASN A 56 -2.25 2.72 2.26
CA ASN A 56 -2.57 3.06 0.89
C ASN A 56 -4.09 3.17 0.69
N GLY A 57 -4.53 4.20 -0.04
CA GLY A 57 -5.94 4.47 -0.28
C GLY A 57 -6.18 5.27 -1.55
N LEU A 58 -7.45 5.60 -1.82
CA LEU A 58 -7.82 6.49 -2.90
C LEU A 58 -7.65 7.95 -2.47
N VAL A 59 -6.92 8.72 -3.27
CA VAL A 59 -6.73 10.15 -3.05
C VAL A 59 -7.25 10.93 -4.25
N THR A 60 -7.98 12.02 -4.00
CA THR A 60 -8.37 13.00 -5.02
C THR A 60 -8.33 14.39 -4.43
N ASN A 61 -8.49 15.42 -5.26
CA ASN A 61 -8.47 16.81 -4.80
C ASN A 61 -9.87 17.29 -4.36
N GLU A 62 -9.90 18.34 -3.54
CA GLU A 62 -11.12 18.97 -3.01
C GLU A 62 -12.07 19.44 -4.13
N THR A 63 -11.54 19.91 -5.26
CA THR A 63 -12.35 20.32 -6.42
C THR A 63 -13.15 19.16 -6.99
N THR A 64 -12.55 17.98 -7.15
CA THR A 64 -13.26 16.78 -7.61
C THR A 64 -14.33 16.35 -6.61
N ILE A 65 -14.03 16.39 -5.31
CA ILE A 65 -14.99 16.07 -4.24
C ILE A 65 -16.20 17.01 -4.30
N ALA A 66 -15.96 18.31 -4.40
CA ALA A 66 -17.01 19.33 -4.37
C ALA A 66 -17.84 19.37 -5.68
N GLN A 67 -17.18 19.23 -6.84
CA GLN A 67 -17.83 19.40 -8.15
C GLN A 67 -18.38 18.10 -8.73
N GLN A 68 -17.82 16.94 -8.34
CA GLN A 68 -18.17 15.63 -8.88
C GLN A 68 -18.33 14.57 -7.77
N PRO A 69 -19.13 14.81 -6.72
CA PRO A 69 -19.28 13.87 -5.60
C PRO A 69 -19.81 12.50 -6.04
N ASP A 70 -20.68 12.45 -7.07
CA ASP A 70 -21.17 11.20 -7.65
C ASP A 70 -20.07 10.38 -8.31
N LEU A 71 -19.06 11.01 -8.91
CA LEU A 71 -17.90 10.33 -9.48
C LEU A 71 -17.08 9.68 -8.35
N VAL A 72 -16.81 10.45 -7.28
CA VAL A 72 -16.06 9.96 -6.12
C VAL A 72 -16.78 8.77 -5.49
N LYS A 73 -18.09 8.89 -5.22
CA LYS A 73 -18.90 7.80 -4.67
C LYS A 73 -18.87 6.55 -5.55
N LYS A 74 -19.02 6.71 -6.87
CA LYS A 74 -18.99 5.58 -7.82
C LYS A 74 -17.61 4.91 -7.87
N MET A 75 -16.53 5.69 -7.82
CA MET A 75 -15.16 5.18 -7.80
C MET A 75 -14.89 4.38 -6.53
N VAL A 76 -15.19 4.95 -5.35
CA VAL A 76 -15.03 4.26 -4.05
C VAL A 76 -15.78 2.94 -4.05
N ARG A 77 -17.06 2.94 -4.46
CA ARG A 77 -17.87 1.72 -4.55
C ARG A 77 -17.30 0.70 -5.53
N ALA A 78 -16.80 1.13 -6.69
CA ALA A 78 -16.20 0.23 -7.67
C ALA A 78 -14.91 -0.40 -7.14
N THR A 79 -14.04 0.38 -6.51
CA THR A 79 -12.80 -0.10 -5.89
C THR A 79 -13.08 -1.10 -4.76
N LEU A 80 -14.03 -0.82 -3.87
CA LEU A 80 -14.39 -1.74 -2.80
C LEU A 80 -14.96 -3.06 -3.33
N ARG A 81 -15.77 -3.00 -4.42
CA ARG A 81 -16.25 -4.21 -5.10
C ARG A 81 -15.12 -5.00 -5.74
N ALA A 82 -14.14 -4.32 -6.35
CA ALA A 82 -12.98 -4.96 -6.97
C ALA A 82 -12.11 -5.65 -5.90
N ILE A 83 -11.78 -4.97 -4.79
CA ILE A 83 -11.01 -5.57 -3.69
C ILE A 83 -11.73 -6.81 -3.15
N ARG A 84 -13.04 -6.72 -2.89
CA ARG A 84 -13.82 -7.88 -2.44
C ARG A 84 -13.78 -9.01 -3.47
N TYR A 85 -13.98 -8.70 -4.74
CA TYR A 85 -13.91 -9.70 -5.82
C TYR A 85 -12.54 -10.39 -5.85
N THR A 86 -11.45 -9.62 -5.73
CA THR A 86 -10.09 -10.16 -5.72
C THR A 86 -9.84 -11.08 -4.53
N LEU A 87 -10.37 -10.75 -3.35
CA LEU A 87 -10.28 -11.61 -2.16
C LEU A 87 -11.10 -12.89 -2.33
N ASP A 88 -12.28 -12.81 -2.94
CA ASP A 88 -13.18 -13.95 -3.14
C ASP A 88 -12.74 -14.86 -4.32
N HIS A 89 -12.05 -14.28 -5.32
CA HIS A 89 -11.66 -14.92 -6.58
C HIS A 89 -10.20 -14.60 -6.96
N PRO A 90 -9.19 -14.96 -6.14
CA PRO A 90 -7.81 -14.54 -6.34
C PRO A 90 -7.19 -15.04 -7.66
N ASP A 91 -7.46 -16.29 -8.05
CA ASP A 91 -6.92 -16.85 -9.31
C ASP A 91 -7.44 -16.10 -10.54
N GLU A 92 -8.76 -15.91 -10.61
CA GLU A 92 -9.39 -15.17 -11.71
C GLU A 92 -8.97 -13.69 -11.72
N ALA A 93 -8.84 -13.07 -10.54
CA ALA A 93 -8.39 -11.69 -10.45
C ALA A 93 -6.94 -11.52 -10.94
N PHE A 94 -6.06 -12.49 -10.68
CA PHE A 94 -4.70 -12.50 -11.21
C PHE A 94 -4.70 -12.69 -12.74
N GLU A 95 -5.50 -13.61 -13.28
CA GLU A 95 -5.66 -13.79 -14.72
C GLU A 95 -6.18 -12.51 -15.41
N ILE A 96 -7.16 -11.82 -14.81
CA ILE A 96 -7.64 -10.51 -15.29
C ILE A 96 -6.49 -9.50 -15.27
N ALA A 97 -5.69 -9.44 -14.21
CA ALA A 97 -4.56 -8.52 -14.12
C ALA A 97 -3.54 -8.75 -15.25
N LEU A 98 -3.24 -10.00 -15.59
CA LEU A 98 -2.32 -10.35 -16.69
C LEU A 98 -2.81 -9.88 -18.07
N GLN A 99 -4.12 -9.70 -18.28
CA GLN A 99 -4.65 -9.14 -19.53
C GLN A 99 -4.28 -7.66 -19.70
N TYR A 100 -4.08 -6.94 -18.60
CA TYR A 100 -3.73 -5.51 -18.58
C TYR A 100 -2.25 -5.24 -18.31
N VAL A 101 -1.57 -6.20 -17.66
CA VAL A 101 -0.13 -6.15 -17.33
C VAL A 101 0.54 -7.44 -17.84
N PRO A 102 0.63 -7.63 -19.17
CA PRO A 102 1.15 -8.87 -19.76
C PRO A 102 2.62 -9.15 -19.38
N GLU A 103 3.40 -8.11 -19.07
CA GLU A 103 4.78 -8.25 -18.58
C GLU A 103 4.90 -8.92 -17.21
N ALA A 104 3.79 -8.97 -16.45
CA ALA A 104 3.74 -9.69 -15.18
C ALA A 104 3.64 -11.21 -15.37
N GLY A 105 3.30 -11.69 -16.57
CA GLY A 105 3.19 -13.11 -16.91
C GLY A 105 4.50 -13.73 -17.43
N GLY A 106 4.40 -14.93 -18.00
CA GLY A 106 5.55 -15.63 -18.59
C GLY A 106 6.60 -15.99 -17.53
N GLU A 107 7.86 -15.61 -17.75
CA GLU A 107 8.95 -15.88 -16.81
C GLU A 107 8.78 -15.17 -15.45
N ASN A 108 8.02 -14.07 -15.42
CA ASN A 108 7.77 -13.29 -14.21
C ASN A 108 6.53 -13.76 -13.43
N GLU A 109 5.72 -14.66 -14.00
CA GLU A 109 4.39 -15.01 -13.48
C GLU A 109 4.45 -15.55 -12.06
N ALA A 110 5.39 -16.47 -11.80
CA ALA A 110 5.54 -17.08 -10.48
C ALA A 110 5.89 -16.04 -9.40
N ALA A 111 6.80 -15.11 -9.72
CA ALA A 111 7.19 -14.05 -8.79
C ALA A 111 6.05 -13.06 -8.54
N ASN A 112 5.37 -12.61 -9.60
CA ASN A 112 4.24 -11.69 -9.46
C ASN A 112 3.04 -12.35 -8.79
N ARG A 113 2.82 -13.65 -9.01
CA ARG A 113 1.80 -14.42 -8.30
C ARG A 113 2.10 -14.48 -6.81
N ALA A 114 3.35 -14.72 -6.42
CA ALA A 114 3.75 -14.72 -5.02
C ALA A 114 3.54 -13.35 -4.35
N VAL A 115 3.88 -12.25 -5.04
CA VAL A 115 3.64 -10.87 -4.57
C VAL A 115 2.13 -10.57 -4.45
N PHE A 116 1.34 -11.01 -5.43
CA PHE A 116 -0.11 -10.88 -5.42
C PHE A 116 -0.73 -11.63 -4.22
N ASP A 117 -0.37 -12.89 -4.02
CA ASP A 117 -0.88 -13.70 -2.90
C ASP A 117 -0.47 -13.11 -1.55
N ALA A 118 0.77 -12.60 -1.44
CA ALA A 118 1.26 -11.92 -0.25
C ALA A 118 0.50 -10.61 0.07
N SER A 119 -0.13 -10.00 -0.94
CA SER A 119 -0.92 -8.77 -0.77
C SER A 119 -2.32 -9.02 -0.22
N LEU A 120 -2.91 -10.20 -0.44
CA LEU A 120 -4.29 -10.51 -0.04
C LEU A 120 -4.56 -10.36 1.47
N PRO A 121 -3.66 -10.80 2.38
CA PRO A 121 -3.85 -10.59 3.82
C PRO A 121 -3.93 -9.10 4.21
N TYR A 122 -3.23 -8.21 3.51
CA TYR A 122 -3.25 -6.78 3.78
C TYR A 122 -4.55 -6.09 3.34
N TRP A 123 -5.28 -6.70 2.40
CA TRP A 123 -6.60 -6.22 1.97
C TRP A 123 -7.75 -6.85 2.76
N THR A 124 -7.46 -7.86 3.58
CA THR A 124 -8.46 -8.53 4.41
C THR A 124 -8.77 -7.68 5.63
N TYR A 125 -10.00 -7.21 5.71
CA TYR A 125 -10.46 -6.37 6.83
C TYR A 125 -10.65 -7.18 8.12
N ALA A 126 -10.36 -6.55 9.26
CA ALA A 126 -10.67 -7.12 10.56
C ALA A 126 -12.19 -7.38 10.70
N PRO A 127 -12.62 -8.46 11.38
CA PRO A 127 -14.04 -8.72 11.61
C PRO A 127 -14.75 -7.52 12.23
N GLY A 128 -15.82 -7.06 11.59
CA GLY A 128 -16.61 -5.90 12.04
C GLY A 128 -16.08 -4.53 11.60
N ALA A 129 -14.91 -4.46 10.94
CA ALA A 129 -14.44 -3.23 10.32
C ALA A 129 -15.24 -2.90 9.05
N GLN A 130 -15.44 -1.60 8.78
CA GLN A 130 -16.04 -1.12 7.55
C GLN A 130 -14.97 -1.08 6.44
N PRO A 131 -15.15 -1.80 5.32
CA PRO A 131 -14.22 -1.73 4.19
C PRO A 131 -14.01 -0.30 3.69
N GLY A 132 -12.75 0.08 3.49
CA GLY A 132 -12.34 1.41 3.02
C GLY A 132 -12.38 2.51 4.08
N ALA A 133 -12.88 2.25 5.29
CA ALA A 133 -12.85 3.23 6.37
C ALA A 133 -11.43 3.42 6.89
N THR A 134 -11.08 4.68 7.14
CA THR A 134 -9.88 5.05 7.89
C THR A 134 -10.29 5.70 9.21
N ARG A 135 -9.39 5.69 10.20
CA ARG A 135 -9.70 6.12 11.57
C ARG A 135 -9.02 7.46 11.87
N PRO A 136 -9.72 8.44 12.47
CA PRO A 136 -9.14 9.75 12.76
C PRO A 136 -7.89 9.67 13.65
N GLU A 137 -7.83 8.70 14.58
CA GLU A 137 -6.67 8.49 15.44
C GLU A 137 -5.39 8.13 14.66
N ASP A 138 -5.50 7.40 13.54
CA ASP A 138 -4.35 7.01 12.72
C ASP A 138 -3.77 8.23 11.99
N TRP A 139 -4.64 9.10 11.47
CA TRP A 139 -4.26 10.35 10.83
C TRP A 139 -3.65 11.33 11.82
N GLN A 140 -4.23 11.46 13.01
CA GLN A 140 -3.70 12.32 14.07
C GLN A 140 -2.30 11.85 14.50
N THR A 141 -2.14 10.55 14.76
CA THR A 141 -0.85 9.96 15.15
C THR A 141 0.22 10.18 14.08
N ALA A 142 -0.14 10.00 12.81
CA ALA A 142 0.78 10.24 11.70
C ALA A 142 1.16 11.73 11.56
N ALA A 143 0.20 12.65 11.67
CA ALA A 143 0.47 14.09 11.57
C ALA A 143 1.38 14.59 12.70
N GLU A 144 1.15 14.12 13.94
CA GLU A 144 2.03 14.41 15.09
C GLU A 144 3.42 13.81 14.91
N PHE A 145 3.50 12.58 14.38
CA PHE A 145 4.78 11.95 14.07
C PHE A 145 5.57 12.76 13.05
N MET A 146 4.94 13.16 11.94
CA MET A 146 5.56 13.98 10.89
C MET A 146 6.04 15.32 11.42
N GLN A 147 5.26 15.98 12.30
CA GLN A 147 5.70 17.22 12.93
C GLN A 147 6.90 16.99 13.86
N ARG A 148 6.86 15.94 14.69
CA ARG A 148 7.93 15.61 15.64
C ARG A 148 9.28 15.37 14.95
N ILE A 149 9.27 14.76 13.76
CA ILE A 149 10.50 14.51 12.98
C ILE A 149 10.90 15.70 12.08
N GLY A 150 10.14 16.80 12.10
CA GLY A 150 10.39 17.99 11.30
C GLY A 150 10.06 17.85 9.82
N LEU A 151 9.19 16.90 9.45
CA LEU A 151 8.73 16.73 8.07
C LEU A 151 7.64 17.74 7.69
N VAL A 152 6.85 18.20 8.68
CA VAL A 152 5.86 19.26 8.52
C VAL A 152 6.01 20.32 9.61
N ASP A 153 5.87 21.59 9.24
CA ASP A 153 5.97 22.70 10.19
C ASP A 153 4.66 22.93 10.96
N THR A 154 3.53 22.71 10.28
CA THR A 154 2.19 23.00 10.80
C THR A 154 1.38 21.72 10.91
N LEU A 155 0.82 21.49 12.10
CA LEU A 155 -0.11 20.39 12.31
C LEU A 155 -1.46 20.74 11.69
N VAL A 156 -1.95 19.86 10.83
CA VAL A 156 -3.28 19.96 10.22
C VAL A 156 -4.24 19.07 10.99
N ALA A 157 -5.49 19.50 11.15
CA ALA A 157 -6.51 18.70 11.83
C ALA A 157 -6.80 17.43 11.03
N ALA A 158 -6.76 16.27 11.71
CA ALA A 158 -6.89 14.96 11.08
C ALA A 158 -8.17 14.80 10.25
N ASP A 159 -9.28 15.39 10.70
CA ASP A 159 -10.58 15.35 10.04
C ASP A 159 -10.64 16.14 8.71
N THR A 160 -9.66 16.99 8.45
CA THR A 160 -9.50 17.67 7.15
C THR A 160 -8.62 16.91 6.17
N LEU A 161 -7.93 15.85 6.61
CA LEU A 161 -6.99 15.09 5.79
C LEU A 161 -7.63 13.87 5.09
N TYR A 162 -8.83 13.48 5.50
CA TYR A 162 -9.56 12.36 4.91
C TYR A 162 -11.08 12.55 5.03
N THR A 163 -11.86 11.73 4.32
CA THR A 163 -13.31 11.63 4.53
C THR A 163 -13.79 10.19 4.34
N ASN A 164 -14.68 9.74 5.22
CA ASN A 164 -15.38 8.45 5.13
C ASN A 164 -16.79 8.59 4.52
N GLU A 165 -17.20 9.81 4.12
CA GLU A 165 -18.57 10.10 3.65
C GLU A 165 -18.97 9.31 2.40
N PHE A 166 -18.00 8.97 1.56
CA PHE A 166 -18.23 8.25 0.30
C PHE A 166 -18.30 6.73 0.44
N LEU A 167 -18.22 6.20 1.67
CA LEU A 167 -18.29 4.76 1.95
C LEU A 167 -19.74 4.25 2.11
N ALA A 168 -20.73 5.14 2.25
CA ALA A 168 -22.14 4.77 2.31
C ALA A 168 -22.69 4.43 0.91
N GLU A 169 -23.60 3.45 0.83
CA GLU A 169 -24.24 3.02 -0.43
C GLU A 169 -25.03 4.13 -1.14
#